data_AF-A0AA37CIA7-F1
#
_entry.id   AF-A0AA37CIA7-F1
#
_cell.length_a   1.000
_cell.length_b   1.000
_cell.length_c   1.000
_cell.angle_alpha   90.00
_cell.angle_beta   90.00
_cell.angle_gamma   90.00
#
_symmetry.space_group_name_H-M   'P 1'
#
loop_
_entity.id
_entity.type
_entity.pdbx_description
1 polymer ?
#
loop_
_entity_poly.entity_id
_entity_poly.type
_entity_poly.pdbx_seq_one_letter_code
_entity_poly.pdbx_strand_id
1 'polypeptide(L)'
;MIETLINRTIKNYINLLEKYYPAHASTGFMETNQVFQFCKSIYSEIPNSFCWLEPPLKRNGKSSEHIDAVAFLPDQETAIFIEAKRIDKLAKKKSEIIEDTFRILNLENRKHITKNANFKPKKHIILILADVWLESSGKKEIPYWWTSNENPTGMRNTKSNPKNKTNTFINQMALGGIAWKEENQYIHRFDAKDLKDDCLENYCLLFGYHEVDVT
;
A
#
# COMPACT_ATOMS: atom_id res chain seq x y z
N MET A 1 -1.01 -15.46 -2.80
CA MET A 1 -1.81 -14.49 -3.56
C MET A 1 -1.25 -13.07 -3.43
N ILE A 2 -1.44 -12.36 -2.31
CA ILE A 2 -1.01 -10.95 -2.20
C ILE A 2 0.49 -10.78 -2.45
N GLU A 3 1.35 -11.63 -1.88
CA GLU A 3 2.80 -11.61 -2.16
C GLU A 3 3.13 -11.79 -3.66
N THR A 4 2.37 -12.61 -4.39
CA THR A 4 2.49 -12.79 -5.84
C THR A 4 2.21 -11.48 -6.58
N LEU A 5 1.15 -10.78 -6.17
CA LEU A 5 0.76 -9.46 -6.72
C LEU A 5 1.78 -8.37 -6.37
N ILE A 6 2.34 -8.38 -5.15
CA ILE A 6 3.43 -7.48 -4.72
C ILE A 6 4.67 -7.72 -5.61
N ASN A 7 5.10 -8.98 -5.75
CA ASN A 7 6.25 -9.35 -6.59
C ASN A 7 6.03 -9.01 -8.08
N ARG A 8 4.81 -9.16 -8.62
CA ARG A 8 4.47 -8.69 -9.98
C ARG A 8 4.48 -7.16 -10.07
N THR A 9 4.05 -6.46 -9.03
CA THR A 9 4.04 -4.99 -8.97
C THR A 9 5.45 -4.42 -8.94
N ILE A 10 6.34 -5.02 -8.16
CA ILE A 10 7.78 -4.68 -8.16
C ILE A 10 8.38 -4.88 -9.56
N LYS A 11 8.12 -6.02 -10.23
CA LYS A 11 8.57 -6.26 -11.61
C LYS A 11 7.99 -5.26 -12.62
N ASN A 12 6.72 -4.88 -12.46
CA ASN A 12 6.07 -3.83 -13.26
C ASN A 12 6.78 -2.48 -13.09
N TYR A 13 7.19 -2.13 -11.87
CA TYR A 13 7.97 -0.93 -11.58
C TYR A 13 9.40 -1.00 -12.13
N ILE A 14 10.14 -2.09 -11.97
CA ILE A 14 11.49 -2.24 -12.56
C ILE A 14 11.42 -1.98 -14.08
N ASN A 15 10.55 -2.69 -14.79
CA ASN A 15 10.34 -2.51 -16.24
C ASN A 15 9.88 -1.09 -16.64
N LEU A 16 9.19 -0.35 -15.75
CA LEU A 16 8.85 1.05 -15.99
C LEU A 16 10.11 1.91 -15.90
N LEU A 17 10.85 1.80 -14.80
CA LEU A 17 12.01 2.64 -14.46
C LEU A 17 13.20 2.39 -15.40
N GLU A 18 13.39 1.16 -15.89
CA GLU A 18 14.34 0.80 -16.95
C GLU A 18 14.10 1.55 -18.28
N LYS A 19 12.86 2.00 -18.53
CA LYS A 19 12.39 2.48 -19.84
C LYS A 19 11.92 3.93 -19.84
N TYR A 20 11.56 4.46 -18.67
CA TYR A 20 11.03 5.80 -18.49
C TYR A 20 11.18 6.22 -17.02
N TYR A 21 11.95 7.28 -16.76
CA TYR A 21 12.04 7.89 -15.43
C TYR A 21 10.82 8.81 -15.18
N PRO A 22 9.86 8.45 -14.30
CA PRO A 22 8.58 9.15 -14.24
C PRO A 22 8.62 10.46 -13.44
N ALA A 23 9.69 10.75 -12.70
CA ALA A 23 9.65 11.77 -11.66
C ALA A 23 9.85 13.20 -12.18
N HIS A 24 10.57 13.40 -13.30
CA HIS A 24 10.85 14.73 -13.87
C HIS A 24 11.29 15.77 -12.81
N ALA A 25 12.29 15.42 -12.00
CA ALA A 25 12.81 16.16 -10.83
C ALA A 25 11.87 16.26 -9.59
N SER A 26 10.86 15.39 -9.47
CA SER A 26 10.13 15.06 -8.22
C SER A 26 10.81 13.92 -7.44
N THR A 27 10.45 13.72 -6.16
CA THR A 27 11.20 12.91 -5.14
C THR A 27 10.88 11.28 -4.93
N GLY A 28 9.49 11.56 -4.99
CA GLY A 28 8.12 10.93 -5.08
C GLY A 28 7.42 10.80 -6.45
N PHE A 29 6.57 9.78 -6.63
CA PHE A 29 5.56 9.64 -7.73
C PHE A 29 4.15 10.12 -7.29
N MET A 30 3.16 9.93 -8.16
CA MET A 30 1.72 10.10 -7.87
C MET A 30 1.10 8.82 -7.32
N GLU A 31 0.22 8.95 -6.33
CA GLU A 31 -0.45 7.84 -5.62
C GLU A 31 -1.23 6.93 -6.62
N THR A 32 -1.88 7.54 -7.62
CA THR A 32 -2.55 6.84 -8.75
C THR A 32 -1.66 5.87 -9.52
N ASN A 33 -0.35 6.12 -9.63
CA ASN A 33 0.58 5.19 -10.30
C ASN A 33 0.83 3.92 -9.48
N GLN A 34 0.84 4.02 -8.15
CA GLN A 34 0.95 2.85 -7.26
C GLN A 34 -0.25 1.92 -7.47
N VAL A 35 -1.45 2.51 -7.45
CA VAL A 35 -2.73 1.83 -7.72
C VAL A 35 -2.71 1.17 -9.11
N PHE A 36 -2.38 1.93 -10.16
CA PHE A 36 -2.34 1.41 -11.53
C PHE A 36 -1.42 0.19 -11.68
N GLN A 37 -0.19 0.25 -11.15
CA GLN A 37 0.73 -0.88 -11.27
C GLN A 37 0.28 -2.11 -10.46
N PHE A 38 -0.44 -1.93 -9.34
CA PHE A 38 -1.00 -3.04 -8.58
C PHE A 38 -2.24 -3.64 -9.26
N CYS A 39 -3.16 -2.81 -9.76
CA CYS A 39 -4.30 -3.26 -10.57
C CYS A 39 -3.83 -4.01 -11.83
N LYS A 40 -2.79 -3.51 -12.51
CA LYS A 40 -2.13 -4.20 -13.63
C LYS A 40 -1.59 -5.58 -13.21
N SER A 41 -1.02 -5.72 -12.01
CA SER A 41 -0.58 -7.00 -11.47
C SER A 41 -1.75 -7.96 -11.24
N ILE A 42 -2.90 -7.47 -10.74
CA ILE A 42 -4.12 -8.26 -10.57
C ILE A 42 -4.60 -8.82 -11.93
N TYR A 43 -4.75 -7.94 -12.94
CA TYR A 43 -5.12 -8.36 -14.30
C TYR A 43 -4.12 -9.33 -14.96
N SER A 44 -2.85 -9.33 -14.51
CA SER A 44 -1.80 -10.22 -15.06
C SER A 44 -1.75 -11.60 -14.40
N GLU A 45 -2.25 -11.74 -13.17
CA GLU A 45 -2.11 -12.96 -12.35
C GLU A 45 -3.45 -13.65 -12.07
N ILE A 46 -4.58 -12.94 -12.16
CA ILE A 46 -5.90 -13.43 -11.75
C ILE A 46 -6.91 -13.23 -12.89
N PRO A 47 -7.31 -14.30 -13.61
CA PRO A 47 -8.40 -14.26 -14.59
C PRO A 47 -9.72 -13.77 -13.96
N ASN A 48 -10.62 -13.24 -14.80
CA ASN A 48 -11.96 -12.73 -14.41
C ASN A 48 -11.98 -11.62 -13.34
N SER A 49 -10.81 -11.14 -12.89
CA SER A 49 -10.68 -10.02 -11.97
C SER A 49 -10.99 -8.66 -12.63
N PHE A 50 -11.45 -7.70 -11.84
CA PHE A 50 -11.63 -6.32 -12.29
C PHE A 50 -11.37 -5.31 -11.18
N CYS A 51 -10.88 -4.12 -11.55
CA CYS A 51 -10.57 -3.04 -10.63
C CYS A 51 -11.41 -1.79 -10.97
N TRP A 52 -11.97 -1.16 -9.94
CA TRP A 52 -12.66 0.13 -10.04
C TRP A 52 -11.92 1.17 -9.20
N LEU A 53 -11.54 2.29 -9.82
CA LEU A 53 -10.87 3.43 -9.19
C LEU A 53 -11.89 4.39 -8.56
N GLU A 54 -11.49 5.08 -7.51
CA GLU A 54 -12.31 6.06 -6.77
C GLU A 54 -13.71 5.56 -6.33
N PRO A 55 -13.87 4.32 -5.84
CA PRO A 55 -15.18 3.83 -5.39
C PRO A 55 -15.65 4.62 -4.16
N PRO A 56 -16.91 5.11 -4.14
CA PRO A 56 -17.39 6.01 -3.10
C PRO A 56 -17.70 5.28 -1.80
N LEU A 57 -17.38 5.95 -0.69
CA LEU A 57 -17.73 5.52 0.66
C LEU A 57 -19.18 5.87 1.03
N LYS A 58 -19.62 5.36 2.18
CA LYS A 58 -20.95 5.66 2.72
C LYS A 58 -21.02 7.15 3.13
N ARG A 59 -21.78 7.95 2.38
CA ARG A 59 -21.92 9.40 2.60
C ARG A 59 -22.36 9.73 4.04
N ASN A 60 -21.50 10.43 4.78
CA ASN A 60 -21.75 10.93 6.13
C ASN A 60 -22.01 12.45 6.16
N GLY A 61 -22.77 12.97 5.18
CA GLY A 61 -23.47 14.25 5.29
C GLY A 61 -23.02 15.40 4.37
N LYS A 62 -21.72 15.59 4.09
CA LYS A 62 -21.25 16.79 3.33
C LYS A 62 -20.22 16.57 2.21
N SER A 63 -19.56 15.41 2.13
CA SER A 63 -18.60 15.07 1.07
C SER A 63 -18.90 13.69 0.48
N SER A 64 -18.52 13.48 -0.78
CA SER A 64 -18.35 12.15 -1.37
C SER A 64 -16.90 11.71 -1.20
N GLU A 65 -16.59 11.16 -0.03
CA GLU A 65 -15.33 10.46 0.17
C GLU A 65 -15.27 9.21 -0.71
N HIS A 66 -14.07 8.88 -1.18
CA HIS A 66 -13.72 7.66 -1.89
C HIS A 66 -12.45 7.07 -1.29
N ILE A 67 -12.12 5.83 -1.65
CA ILE A 67 -10.78 5.24 -1.48
C ILE A 67 -10.11 5.24 -2.85
N ASP A 68 -8.82 4.93 -2.93
CA ASP A 68 -8.11 5.02 -4.21
C ASP A 68 -8.58 3.95 -5.23
N ALA A 69 -8.80 2.70 -4.80
CA ALA A 69 -9.44 1.67 -5.63
C ALA A 69 -10.07 0.50 -4.83
N VAL A 70 -10.92 -0.27 -5.51
CA VAL A 70 -11.29 -1.63 -5.13
C VAL A 70 -11.02 -2.60 -6.27
N ALA A 71 -10.49 -3.77 -5.96
CA ALA A 71 -10.38 -4.89 -6.90
C ALA A 71 -11.28 -6.03 -6.46
N PHE A 72 -12.07 -6.55 -7.41
CA PHE A 72 -12.98 -7.66 -7.23
C PHE A 72 -12.40 -8.91 -7.90
N LEU A 73 -12.38 -10.01 -7.16
CA LEU A 73 -11.84 -11.31 -7.56
C LEU A 73 -12.96 -12.37 -7.44
N PRO A 74 -13.82 -12.53 -8.47
CA PRO A 74 -15.03 -13.34 -8.36
C PRO A 74 -14.75 -14.82 -8.06
N ASP A 75 -13.82 -15.41 -8.81
CA ASP A 75 -13.44 -16.83 -8.71
C ASP A 75 -12.74 -17.18 -7.38
N GLN A 76 -12.34 -16.16 -6.60
CA GLN A 76 -11.73 -16.28 -5.27
C GLN A 76 -12.64 -15.71 -4.16
N GLU A 77 -13.89 -15.35 -4.50
CA GLU A 77 -14.87 -14.71 -3.61
C GLU A 77 -14.29 -13.59 -2.73
N THR A 78 -13.37 -12.79 -3.29
CA THR A 78 -12.55 -11.82 -2.56
C THR A 78 -12.72 -10.41 -3.12
N ALA A 79 -12.68 -9.40 -2.25
CA ALA A 79 -12.47 -8.01 -2.65
C ALA A 79 -11.27 -7.41 -1.91
N ILE A 80 -10.38 -6.73 -2.65
CA ILE A 80 -9.22 -6.01 -2.13
C ILE A 80 -9.54 -4.51 -2.18
N PHE A 81 -9.51 -3.85 -1.02
CA PHE A 81 -9.66 -2.40 -0.89
C PHE A 81 -8.26 -1.79 -0.84
N ILE A 82 -8.00 -0.82 -1.71
CA ILE A 82 -6.66 -0.31 -2.00
C ILE A 82 -6.62 1.19 -1.70
N GLU A 83 -5.69 1.59 -0.85
CA GLU A 83 -5.29 2.98 -0.64
C GLU A 83 -3.80 3.13 -0.97
N ALA A 84 -3.39 4.26 -1.55
CA ALA A 84 -2.01 4.55 -1.94
C ALA A 84 -1.54 5.88 -1.35
N LYS A 85 -0.33 5.94 -0.78
CA LYS A 85 0.21 7.16 -0.14
C LYS A 85 1.67 7.46 -0.52
N ARG A 86 1.95 8.71 -0.89
CA ARG A 86 3.30 9.25 -1.12
C ARG A 86 3.83 9.84 0.18
N ILE A 87 4.87 9.27 0.78
CA ILE A 87 5.40 9.72 2.07
C ILE A 87 6.34 10.92 1.88
N ASP A 88 5.77 12.09 1.57
CA ASP A 88 6.48 13.37 1.48
C ASP A 88 6.72 14.01 2.86
N LYS A 89 5.67 14.12 3.67
CA LYS A 89 5.62 14.82 4.97
C LYS A 89 5.31 13.86 6.12
N LEU A 90 6.34 13.09 6.51
CA LEU A 90 6.42 12.16 7.64
C LEU A 90 5.23 12.18 8.62
N ALA A 91 5.16 13.14 9.55
CA ALA A 91 4.16 13.14 10.62
C ALA A 91 2.72 13.17 10.09
N LYS A 92 2.46 14.02 9.09
CA LYS A 92 1.15 14.10 8.43
C LYS A 92 0.81 12.80 7.70
N LYS A 93 1.71 12.28 6.85
CA LYS A 93 1.46 11.08 6.04
C LYS A 93 1.31 9.80 6.89
N LYS A 94 1.98 9.71 8.04
CA LYS A 94 1.74 8.64 9.02
C LYS A 94 0.32 8.67 9.58
N SER A 95 -0.21 9.87 9.87
CA SER A 95 -1.59 10.06 10.32
C SER A 95 -2.60 9.69 9.23
N GLU A 96 -2.45 10.24 8.01
CA GLU A 96 -3.31 9.93 6.85
C GLU A 96 -3.38 8.41 6.59
N ILE A 97 -2.23 7.71 6.55
CA ILE A 97 -2.18 6.25 6.37
C ILE A 97 -3.05 5.51 7.41
N ILE A 98 -2.95 5.89 8.68
CA ILE A 98 -3.67 5.22 9.78
C ILE A 98 -5.16 5.56 9.74
N GLU A 99 -5.51 6.83 9.55
CA GLU A 99 -6.89 7.32 9.40
C GLU A 99 -7.60 6.63 8.23
N ASP A 100 -6.96 6.54 7.06
CA ASP A 100 -7.51 5.86 5.89
C ASP A 100 -7.60 4.34 6.08
N THR A 101 -6.63 3.72 6.76
CA THR A 101 -6.72 2.31 7.14
C THR A 101 -7.96 2.04 8.01
N PHE A 102 -8.23 2.88 9.02
CA PHE A 102 -9.45 2.76 9.83
C PHE A 102 -10.73 3.10 9.04
N ARG A 103 -10.67 4.08 8.13
CA ARG A 103 -11.78 4.46 7.22
C ARG A 103 -12.21 3.29 6.33
N ILE A 104 -11.27 2.44 5.89
CA ILE A 104 -11.52 1.21 5.12
C ILE A 104 -11.89 0.03 6.03
N LEU A 105 -11.32 -0.06 7.24
CA LEU A 105 -11.69 -1.07 8.25
C LEU A 105 -13.10 -0.87 8.84
N ASN A 106 -13.76 0.25 8.56
CA ASN A 106 -15.19 0.42 8.81
C ASN A 106 -16.04 -0.55 7.95
N LEU A 107 -16.80 -1.43 8.61
CA LEU A 107 -17.65 -2.45 7.96
C LEU A 107 -18.70 -1.87 7.02
N GLU A 108 -19.30 -0.73 7.38
CA GLU A 108 -20.37 -0.10 6.60
C GLU A 108 -19.84 0.54 5.32
N ASN A 109 -18.58 0.96 5.30
CA ASN A 109 -17.88 1.41 4.09
C ASN A 109 -17.62 0.24 3.13
N ARG A 110 -17.10 -0.89 3.62
CA ARG A 110 -16.89 -2.09 2.78
C ARG A 110 -18.21 -2.59 2.19
N LYS A 111 -19.26 -2.72 3.01
CA LYS A 111 -20.62 -3.06 2.54
C LYS A 111 -21.12 -2.07 1.49
N HIS A 112 -20.88 -0.76 1.65
CA HIS A 112 -21.34 0.24 0.68
C HIS A 112 -20.72 0.04 -0.71
N ILE A 113 -19.44 -0.33 -0.77
CA ILE A 113 -18.71 -0.61 -2.01
C ILE A 113 -19.19 -1.95 -2.61
N THR A 114 -19.30 -3.01 -1.81
CA THR A 114 -19.55 -4.38 -2.33
C THR A 114 -21.02 -4.71 -2.59
N LYS A 115 -21.99 -3.95 -2.05
CA LYS A 115 -23.46 -4.19 -2.20
C LYS A 115 -23.97 -4.42 -3.64
N ASN A 116 -23.28 -3.87 -4.64
CA ASN A 116 -23.68 -3.87 -6.04
C ASN A 116 -22.91 -4.91 -6.88
N ALA A 117 -22.00 -5.69 -6.27
CA ALA A 117 -21.31 -6.76 -6.97
C ALA A 117 -22.30 -7.89 -7.33
N ASN A 118 -22.13 -8.50 -8.51
CA ASN A 118 -22.92 -9.65 -8.95
C ASN A 118 -22.51 -10.98 -8.29
N PHE A 119 -21.57 -10.94 -7.35
CA PHE A 119 -21.15 -12.02 -6.47
C PHE A 119 -21.01 -11.47 -5.04
N LYS A 120 -20.99 -12.33 -4.02
CA LYS A 120 -20.77 -11.93 -2.63
C LYS A 120 -19.32 -12.22 -2.21
N PRO A 121 -18.45 -11.22 -2.02
CA PRO A 121 -17.16 -11.44 -1.36
C PRO A 121 -17.36 -12.04 0.04
N LYS A 122 -16.70 -13.18 0.30
CA LYS A 122 -16.59 -13.82 1.62
C LYS A 122 -15.32 -13.42 2.36
N LYS A 123 -14.34 -12.89 1.63
CA LYS A 123 -13.08 -12.36 2.16
C LYS A 123 -12.87 -10.92 1.70
N HIS A 124 -12.52 -10.06 2.64
CA HIS A 124 -12.04 -8.71 2.36
C HIS A 124 -10.55 -8.63 2.68
N ILE A 125 -9.78 -7.91 1.86
CA ILE A 125 -8.37 -7.61 2.12
C ILE A 125 -8.21 -6.10 2.08
N ILE A 126 -7.66 -5.52 3.14
CA ILE A 126 -7.24 -4.12 3.16
C ILE A 126 -5.79 -4.09 2.71
N LEU A 127 -5.46 -3.29 1.70
CA LEU A 127 -4.13 -3.14 1.15
C LEU A 127 -3.75 -1.66 1.17
N ILE A 128 -2.68 -1.34 1.88
CA ILE A 128 -2.04 -0.03 1.82
C ILE A 128 -0.79 -0.15 0.95
N LEU A 129 -0.77 0.62 -0.13
CA LEU A 129 0.41 0.91 -0.94
C LEU A 129 1.03 2.20 -0.39
N ALA A 130 2.36 2.27 -0.32
CA ALA A 130 3.04 3.52 -0.06
C ALA A 130 4.37 3.62 -0.80
N ASP A 131 4.85 4.86 -0.96
CA ASP A 131 6.14 5.15 -1.58
C ASP A 131 6.94 6.18 -0.76
N VAL A 132 8.28 6.10 -0.81
CA VAL A 132 9.15 7.03 -0.07
C VAL A 132 10.50 7.25 -0.74
N TRP A 133 10.89 8.54 -0.82
CA TRP A 133 12.25 9.00 -1.09
C TRP A 133 13.06 8.99 0.22
N LEU A 134 13.98 8.05 0.44
CA LEU A 134 14.77 7.94 1.69
C LEU A 134 15.89 8.99 1.84
N GLU A 135 15.77 10.14 1.19
CA GLU A 135 16.76 11.22 1.12
C GLU A 135 17.15 11.86 2.46
N SER A 136 16.29 11.80 3.49
CA SER A 136 16.47 12.50 4.77
C SER A 136 16.49 11.58 5.99
N SER A 137 17.16 12.01 7.06
CA SER A 137 17.27 11.25 8.32
C SER A 137 15.91 10.84 8.90
N GLY A 138 14.91 11.72 8.85
CA GLY A 138 13.54 11.38 9.25
C GLY A 138 12.87 10.36 8.34
N LYS A 139 13.06 10.43 7.01
CA LYS A 139 12.49 9.42 6.09
C LYS A 139 13.18 8.07 6.24
N LYS A 140 14.45 8.02 6.64
CA LYS A 140 15.15 6.77 7.02
C LYS A 140 14.58 6.09 8.29
N GLU A 141 13.64 6.71 9.01
CA GLU A 141 12.85 6.05 10.08
C GLU A 141 11.62 5.27 9.53
N ILE A 142 11.21 5.49 8.27
CA ILE A 142 10.01 4.89 7.68
C ILE A 142 10.04 3.35 7.62
N PRO A 143 11.14 2.68 7.22
CA PRO A 143 11.18 1.22 7.18
C PRO A 143 10.82 0.56 8.52
N TYR A 144 11.41 1.02 9.64
CA TYR A 144 11.06 0.53 10.99
C TYR A 144 9.63 0.90 11.38
N TRP A 145 9.19 2.11 11.07
CA TRP A 145 7.81 2.50 11.36
C TRP A 145 6.79 1.60 10.65
N TRP A 146 7.08 1.16 9.42
CA TRP A 146 6.21 0.29 8.63
C TRP A 146 6.20 -1.15 9.16
N THR A 147 7.38 -1.75 9.35
CA THR A 147 7.52 -3.20 9.58
C THR A 147 7.83 -3.61 11.02
N SER A 148 7.87 -2.66 11.97
CA SER A 148 8.40 -2.85 13.35
C SER A 148 9.84 -3.39 13.46
N ASN A 149 10.60 -3.46 12.37
CA ASN A 149 11.88 -4.16 12.29
C ASN A 149 13.01 -3.18 11.93
N GLU A 150 14.16 -3.29 12.59
CA GLU A 150 15.33 -2.44 12.33
C GLU A 150 16.08 -2.81 11.04
N ASN A 151 15.93 -4.06 10.59
CA ASN A 151 16.61 -4.65 9.43
C ASN A 151 15.58 -5.43 8.56
N PRO A 152 14.53 -4.79 8.02
CA PRO A 152 13.49 -5.51 7.30
C PRO A 152 13.98 -6.08 5.97
N THR A 153 13.45 -7.25 5.61
CA THR A 153 13.67 -7.89 4.32
C THR A 153 13.34 -6.91 3.19
N GLY A 154 14.26 -6.77 2.23
CA GLY A 154 14.16 -5.82 1.12
C GLY A 154 14.89 -4.48 1.31
N MET A 155 15.41 -4.17 2.51
CA MET A 155 16.23 -2.96 2.75
C MET A 155 17.75 -3.13 2.59
N ARG A 156 18.24 -4.31 2.13
CA ARG A 156 19.64 -4.65 1.79
C ARG A 156 20.69 -3.92 2.69
N ASN A 157 20.83 -4.34 3.95
CA ASN A 157 21.77 -3.81 4.96
C ASN A 157 21.56 -2.36 5.44
N THR A 158 20.50 -1.67 4.99
CA THR A 158 20.15 -0.34 5.53
C THR A 158 19.50 -0.48 6.91
N LYS A 159 20.24 -0.19 7.99
CA LYS A 159 19.65 -0.07 9.32
C LYS A 159 18.73 1.15 9.39
N SER A 160 17.50 0.95 9.83
CA SER A 160 16.64 2.05 10.26
C SER A 160 17.17 2.66 11.58
N ASN A 161 16.90 3.94 11.82
CA ASN A 161 17.35 4.66 13.01
C ASN A 161 16.15 5.22 13.83
N PRO A 162 15.35 4.35 14.48
CA PRO A 162 14.10 4.75 15.12
C PRO A 162 14.34 5.53 16.42
N LYS A 163 13.82 6.76 16.51
CA LYS A 163 13.85 7.57 17.74
C LYS A 163 12.89 7.09 18.84
N ASN A 164 11.82 6.38 18.46
CA ASN A 164 10.87 5.77 19.37
C ASN A 164 10.45 4.40 18.82
N LYS A 165 10.64 3.35 19.63
CA LYS A 165 10.37 1.97 19.23
C LYS A 165 8.90 1.54 19.32
N THR A 166 8.07 2.23 20.10
CA THR A 166 6.67 1.82 20.34
C THR A 166 5.66 2.42 19.37
N ASN A 167 6.01 3.45 18.60
CA ASN A 167 5.05 4.18 17.75
C ASN A 167 5.03 3.71 16.27
N THR A 168 5.16 2.41 16.01
CA THR A 168 5.10 1.81 14.66
C THR A 168 3.67 1.79 14.12
N PHE A 169 3.50 1.62 12.81
CA PHE A 169 2.20 1.40 12.18
C PHE A 169 1.46 0.22 12.84
N ILE A 170 2.16 -0.91 13.04
CA ILE A 170 1.57 -2.13 13.63
C ILE A 170 1.06 -1.86 15.05
N ASN A 171 1.84 -1.14 15.87
CA ASN A 171 1.43 -0.78 17.23
C ASN A 171 0.26 0.23 17.24
N GLN A 172 0.20 1.16 16.27
CA GLN A 172 -0.93 2.07 16.11
C GLN A 172 -2.21 1.33 15.69
N MET A 173 -2.11 0.31 14.81
CA MET A 173 -3.23 -0.57 14.48
C MET A 173 -3.69 -1.38 15.71
N ALA A 174 -2.76 -1.92 16.49
CA ALA A 174 -3.06 -2.66 17.72
C ALA A 174 -3.76 -1.79 18.79
N LEU A 175 -3.37 -0.51 18.93
CA LEU A 175 -4.06 0.45 19.81
C LEU A 175 -5.51 0.72 19.37
N GLY A 176 -5.84 0.60 18.09
CA GLY A 176 -7.21 0.63 17.58
C GLY A 176 -7.91 -0.74 17.57
N GLY A 177 -7.36 -1.76 18.26
CA GLY A 177 -7.95 -3.09 18.37
C GLY A 177 -7.76 -3.99 17.14
N ILE A 178 -6.89 -3.61 16.19
CA ILE A 178 -6.66 -4.35 14.95
C ILE A 178 -5.38 -5.17 15.06
N ALA A 179 -5.53 -6.50 15.00
CA ALA A 179 -4.41 -7.45 14.96
C ALA A 179 -3.73 -7.45 13.57
N TRP A 180 -3.09 -6.32 13.22
CA TRP A 180 -2.25 -6.25 12.04
C TRP A 180 -0.99 -7.07 12.25
N LYS A 181 -0.57 -7.79 11.22
CA LYS A 181 0.51 -8.78 11.30
C LYS A 181 1.83 -8.26 10.78
N GLU A 182 2.95 -8.67 11.39
CA GLU A 182 4.28 -8.26 10.94
C GLU A 182 4.67 -8.94 9.63
N GLU A 183 4.28 -10.20 9.42
CA GLU A 183 4.57 -10.94 8.18
C GLU A 183 3.83 -10.38 6.94
N ASN A 184 2.81 -9.53 7.14
CA ASN A 184 2.08 -8.87 6.06
C ASN A 184 2.70 -7.51 5.64
N GLN A 185 3.84 -7.10 6.23
CA GLN A 185 4.51 -5.83 5.93
C GLN A 185 5.76 -6.03 5.07
N TYR A 186 5.75 -5.46 3.87
CA TYR A 186 6.81 -5.59 2.88
C TYR A 186 7.37 -4.23 2.50
N ILE A 187 8.66 -4.21 2.19
CA ILE A 187 9.36 -3.06 1.63
C ILE A 187 10.32 -3.53 0.53
N HIS A 188 10.42 -2.76 -0.54
CA HIS A 188 11.36 -3.00 -1.64
C HIS A 188 12.12 -1.72 -1.95
N ARG A 189 13.40 -1.69 -1.59
CA ARG A 189 14.34 -0.63 -1.98
C ARG A 189 14.88 -0.93 -3.38
N PHE A 190 14.77 0.04 -4.28
CA PHE A 190 15.40 -0.02 -5.61
C PHE A 190 16.89 0.33 -5.51
N ASP A 191 17.68 -0.20 -6.45
CA ASP A 191 19.14 -0.10 -6.45
C ASP A 191 19.60 0.56 -7.75
N ALA A 192 20.57 1.46 -7.68
CA ALA A 192 21.20 2.10 -8.84
C ALA A 192 22.06 1.13 -9.69
N LYS A 193 22.15 -0.14 -9.28
CA LYS A 193 22.69 -1.25 -10.08
C LYS A 193 21.60 -2.04 -10.80
N ASP A 194 20.40 -2.08 -10.22
CA ASP A 194 19.23 -2.75 -10.80
C ASP A 194 18.54 -1.83 -11.86
N LEU A 195 18.90 -0.54 -11.91
CA LEU A 195 18.35 0.50 -12.80
C LEU A 195 19.46 1.48 -13.23
N LYS A 196 19.35 2.10 -14.42
CA LYS A 196 20.39 2.99 -14.99
C LYS A 196 20.41 4.43 -14.42
N ASP A 197 19.99 4.62 -13.17
CA ASP A 197 19.81 5.95 -12.58
C ASP A 197 20.10 5.95 -11.07
N ASP A 198 21.16 6.67 -10.68
CA ASP A 198 21.56 6.88 -9.27
C ASP A 198 20.46 7.55 -8.43
N CYS A 199 19.57 8.33 -9.05
CA CYS A 199 18.48 9.02 -8.35
C CYS A 199 17.46 8.04 -7.74
N LEU A 200 17.48 6.75 -8.11
CA LEU A 200 16.56 5.74 -7.58
C LEU A 200 17.16 4.91 -6.44
N GLU A 201 18.43 5.08 -6.06
CA GLU A 201 19.05 4.34 -4.95
C GLU A 201 18.31 4.57 -3.61
N ASN A 202 17.65 5.73 -3.45
CA ASN A 202 16.90 6.07 -2.24
C ASN A 202 15.40 5.75 -2.35
N TYR A 203 14.93 5.17 -3.46
CA TYR A 203 13.52 4.91 -3.68
C TYR A 203 13.07 3.59 -3.04
N CYS A 204 11.99 3.62 -2.26
CA CYS A 204 11.31 2.42 -1.77
C CYS A 204 9.81 2.40 -2.10
N LEU A 205 9.32 1.22 -2.49
CA LEU A 205 7.90 0.84 -2.41
C LEU A 205 7.63 0.09 -1.11
N LEU A 206 6.49 0.38 -0.51
CA LEU A 206 5.99 -0.21 0.73
C LEU A 206 4.63 -0.83 0.44
N PHE A 207 4.40 -2.03 0.98
CA PHE A 207 3.13 -2.74 0.87
C PHE A 207 2.76 -3.29 2.25
N GLY A 208 1.51 -3.15 2.65
CA GLY A 208 1.00 -3.69 3.90
C GLY A 208 -0.42 -4.19 3.70
N TYR A 209 -0.76 -5.38 4.18
CA TYR A 209 -2.13 -5.88 4.08
C TYR A 209 -2.70 -6.48 5.37
N HIS A 210 -4.03 -6.49 5.47
CA HIS A 210 -4.77 -7.16 6.54
C HIS A 210 -5.99 -7.86 5.95
N GLU A 211 -6.22 -9.10 6.38
CA GLU A 211 -7.33 -9.92 5.91
C GLU A 211 -8.48 -9.81 6.92
N VAL A 212 -9.70 -9.62 6.42
CA VAL A 212 -10.92 -9.44 7.21
C VAL A 212 -11.99 -10.38 6.70
N ASP A 213 -12.37 -11.36 7.52
CA ASP A 213 -13.45 -12.29 7.22
C ASP A 213 -14.81 -11.57 7.17
N VAL A 214 -15.71 -12.06 6.32
CA VAL A 214 -17.03 -11.45 6.06
C VAL A 214 -18.15 -12.31 6.63
N THR A 215 -18.23 -12.31 7.96
CA THR A 215 -19.37 -12.84 8.74
C THR A 215 -20.62 -11.98 8.56
#